data_AF-A0A7J9Z8Y0-F1
#
_entry.id   AF-A0A7J9Z8Y0-F1
#
_cell.length_a   1.000
_cell.length_b   1.000
_cell.length_c   1.000
_cell.angle_alpha   90.00
_cell.angle_beta   90.00
_cell.angle_gamma   90.00
#
_symmetry.space_group_name_H-M   'P 1'
#
loop_
_entity.id
_entity.type
_entity.pdbx_description
1 polymer ?
#
loop_
_entity_poly.entity_id
_entity_poly.type
_entity_poly.pdbx_seq_one_letter_code
_entity_poly.pdbx_strand_id
1 'polypeptide(L)'
;MRVTLVALACAFMLALAAPFAMADADGQDTKGGPPGDNGTVKVHSSGTSPDKPRNEPHVCEFYLAAFQFDASQEISWEIKSWPPTGNREVVKSGMLTLDENGMGHTEDMTLPDGHYKLFWNFTGEHGAAKHKVFWVKCLDATPTPSESPSEPTEEPSPSPSESEPSESETPTAPVPSAVHTNLPVTG
;
A
#
# COMPACT_ATOMS: atom_id res chain seq x y z
N MET A 1 54.27 16.22 55.73
CA MET A 1 53.26 16.25 56.82
C MET A 1 52.12 17.15 56.38
N ARG A 2 50.84 16.81 56.50
CA ARG A 2 50.21 15.69 57.25
C ARG A 2 49.37 14.80 56.32
N VAL A 3 49.28 13.51 56.69
CA VAL A 3 48.34 12.54 56.11
C VAL A 3 47.06 12.58 56.92
N THR A 4 45.90 12.53 56.27
CA THR A 4 44.66 12.02 56.87
C THR A 4 43.87 11.25 55.83
N LEU A 5 44.07 9.93 55.83
CA LEU A 5 43.22 8.97 55.16
C LEU A 5 41.91 8.86 55.94
N VAL A 6 40.76 8.92 55.27
CA VAL A 6 39.47 8.51 55.84
C VAL A 6 38.88 7.45 54.92
N ALA A 7 38.86 6.22 55.41
CA ALA A 7 38.17 5.10 54.79
C ALA A 7 37.07 4.64 55.73
N LEU A 8 35.83 4.56 55.22
CA LEU A 8 34.65 3.80 55.69
C LEU A 8 33.47 4.26 54.81
N ALA A 9 32.48 3.46 54.42
CA ALA A 9 32.29 2.01 54.55
C ALA A 9 31.46 1.51 53.34
N CYS A 10 31.46 0.20 53.09
CA CYS A 10 30.64 -0.39 52.01
C CYS A 10 29.14 -0.22 52.28
N ALA A 11 28.40 0.23 51.25
CA ALA A 11 26.96 0.06 51.17
C ALA A 11 26.64 -0.72 49.88
N PHE A 12 26.43 -2.03 50.00
CA PHE A 12 25.85 -2.85 48.93
C PHE A 12 24.39 -2.42 48.75
N MET A 13 24.12 -1.58 47.75
CA MET A 13 22.76 -1.27 47.33
C MET A 13 22.18 -2.41 46.49
N LEU A 14 20.91 -2.72 46.77
CA LEU A 14 20.19 -3.88 46.27
C LEU A 14 20.00 -3.84 44.75
N ALA A 15 20.09 -5.01 44.10
CA ALA A 15 19.84 -5.13 42.67
C ALA A 15 18.34 -4.91 42.36
N LEU A 16 18.04 -3.83 41.62
CA LEU A 16 16.78 -3.68 40.91
C LEU A 16 16.96 -4.28 39.51
N ALA A 17 16.37 -5.46 39.29
CA ALA A 17 16.23 -6.01 37.96
C ALA A 17 15.26 -5.15 37.16
N ALA A 18 15.79 -4.21 36.38
CA ALA A 18 15.00 -3.50 35.38
C ALA A 18 14.61 -4.50 34.29
N PRO A 19 13.31 -4.72 34.01
CA PRO A 19 12.93 -5.43 32.79
C PRO A 19 13.41 -4.58 31.60
N PHE A 20 14.16 -5.21 30.69
CA PHE A 20 14.32 -4.67 29.35
C PHE A 20 12.94 -4.68 28.69
N ALA A 21 12.20 -3.58 28.85
CA ALA A 21 11.13 -3.25 27.94
C ALA A 21 11.78 -3.06 26.57
N MET A 22 11.61 -4.06 25.69
CA MET A 22 11.74 -3.85 24.26
C MET A 22 10.74 -2.74 23.93
N ALA A 23 11.24 -1.53 23.70
CA ALA A 23 10.43 -0.46 23.16
C ALA A 23 10.24 -0.79 21.68
N ASP A 24 9.19 -1.54 21.37
CA ASP A 24 8.63 -1.57 20.03
C ASP A 24 8.39 -0.13 19.61
N ALA A 25 9.17 0.33 18.63
CA ALA A 25 9.07 1.68 18.09
C ALA A 25 7.86 1.79 17.17
N ASP A 26 6.67 1.50 17.72
CA ASP A 26 5.40 1.80 17.08
C ASP A 26 5.25 3.32 17.09
N GLY A 27 5.70 3.94 16.00
CA GLY A 27 5.71 5.37 15.77
C GLY A 27 4.30 5.92 15.57
N GLN A 28 3.51 5.88 16.64
CA GLN A 28 2.21 6.51 16.74
C GLN A 28 2.39 7.98 17.15
N ASP A 29 2.90 8.79 16.22
CA ASP A 29 2.94 10.24 16.32
C ASP A 29 1.53 10.85 16.18
N THR A 30 0.60 10.49 17.07
CA THR A 30 -0.72 11.12 17.19
C THR A 30 -0.62 12.40 18.01
N LYS A 31 0.10 13.39 17.47
CA LYS A 31 0.02 14.77 17.93
C LYS A 31 0.08 15.71 16.73
N GLY A 32 -1.10 16.15 16.29
CA GLY A 32 -1.21 17.25 15.36
C GLY A 32 -0.39 18.44 15.87
N GLY A 33 0.41 19.00 14.99
CA GLY A 33 1.18 20.21 15.24
C GLY A 33 0.25 21.43 15.27
N PRO A 34 0.82 22.65 15.24
CA PRO A 34 0.03 23.79 14.77
C PRO A 34 -0.56 23.49 13.37
N PRO A 35 -1.69 24.11 12.99
CA PRO A 35 -2.22 24.00 11.63
C PRO A 35 -1.12 24.33 10.61
N GLY A 36 -0.92 23.48 9.61
CA GLY A 36 0.20 23.60 8.67
C GLY A 36 1.52 22.89 9.05
N ASP A 37 1.61 22.10 10.12
CA ASP A 37 2.77 21.19 10.37
C ASP A 37 2.38 19.69 10.44
N ASN A 38 1.11 19.39 10.17
CA ASN A 38 0.50 18.08 10.30
C ASN A 38 1.04 17.06 9.26
N GLY A 39 0.72 15.79 9.49
CA GLY A 39 0.86 14.73 8.50
C GLY A 39 2.22 14.02 8.35
N THR A 40 2.18 12.84 7.74
CA THR A 40 3.34 11.96 7.53
C THR A 40 3.24 11.24 6.18
N VAL A 41 4.35 11.16 5.45
CA VAL A 41 4.46 10.25 4.30
C VAL A 41 5.09 8.93 4.77
N LYS A 42 4.43 7.82 4.44
CA LYS A 42 4.89 6.44 4.67
C LYS A 42 5.32 5.83 3.33
N VAL A 43 6.19 4.84 3.40
CA VAL A 43 6.53 3.98 2.25
C VAL A 43 5.83 2.63 2.45
N HIS A 44 5.11 2.20 1.41
CA HIS A 44 4.37 0.94 1.36
C HIS A 44 4.85 0.08 0.21
N SER A 45 4.94 -1.23 0.42
CA SER A 45 5.06 -2.19 -0.66
C SER A 45 3.78 -2.16 -1.52
N SER A 46 3.90 -2.40 -2.82
CA SER A 46 2.71 -2.65 -3.66
C SER A 46 1.86 -3.77 -3.05
N GLY A 47 0.53 -3.63 -3.15
CA GLY A 47 -0.44 -4.54 -2.53
C GLY A 47 -0.70 -4.30 -1.03
N THR A 48 0.08 -3.49 -0.31
CA THR A 48 -0.37 -2.96 0.99
C THR A 48 -1.55 -2.01 0.75
N SER A 49 -2.62 -2.10 1.55
CA SER A 49 -3.75 -1.15 1.45
C SER A 49 -3.33 0.25 1.91
N PRO A 50 -3.73 1.32 1.19
CA PRO A 50 -3.30 2.70 1.46
C PRO A 50 -3.83 3.26 2.78
N ASP A 51 -4.83 2.61 3.40
CA ASP A 51 -5.40 3.03 4.69
C ASP A 51 -4.59 2.55 5.91
N LYS A 52 -3.47 1.85 5.70
CA LYS A 52 -2.65 1.26 6.78
C LYS A 52 -1.49 2.19 7.16
N PRO A 53 -1.51 2.90 8.30
CA PRO A 53 -0.46 3.86 8.67
C PRO A 53 0.90 3.23 9.09
N ARG A 54 1.17 1.97 8.73
CA ARG A 54 2.44 1.29 9.01
C ARG A 54 3.55 1.80 8.08
N ASN A 55 4.81 1.63 8.45
CA ASN A 55 5.92 1.91 7.54
C ASN A 55 6.64 0.61 7.18
N GLU A 56 6.88 0.37 5.91
CA GLU A 56 7.65 -0.79 5.46
C GLU A 56 9.12 -0.36 5.21
N PRO A 57 10.08 -0.77 6.05
CA PRO A 57 11.48 -0.33 5.92
C PRO A 57 12.24 -1.04 4.79
N HIS A 58 11.66 -2.11 4.24
CA HIS A 58 12.15 -2.89 3.10
C HIS A 58 10.98 -3.09 2.13
N VAL A 59 11.16 -2.72 0.87
CA VAL A 59 10.18 -2.83 -0.23
C VAL A 59 10.88 -3.30 -1.51
N CYS A 60 10.13 -3.59 -2.58
CA CYS A 60 10.70 -3.85 -3.92
C CYS A 60 10.00 -2.94 -4.95
N GLU A 61 8.75 -3.27 -5.28
CA GLU A 61 7.78 -2.31 -5.82
C GLU A 61 7.05 -1.64 -4.66
N PHE A 62 6.84 -0.33 -4.74
CA PHE A 62 6.37 0.49 -3.63
C PHE A 62 5.62 1.74 -4.09
N TYR A 63 4.85 2.33 -3.18
CA TYR A 63 4.26 3.65 -3.34
C TYR A 63 4.45 4.51 -2.09
N LEU A 64 4.24 5.82 -2.23
CA LEU A 64 4.24 6.78 -1.13
C LEU A 64 2.79 7.06 -0.72
N ALA A 65 2.50 7.01 0.58
CA ALA A 65 1.18 7.33 1.13
C ALA A 65 1.25 8.44 2.17
N ALA A 66 0.45 9.48 1.97
CA ALA A 66 0.28 10.60 2.88
C ALA A 66 -0.91 10.37 3.81
N PHE A 67 -0.72 10.68 5.10
CA PHE A 67 -1.75 10.56 6.13
C PHE A 67 -1.75 11.79 7.03
N GLN A 68 -2.93 12.17 7.54
CA GLN A 68 -3.12 13.18 8.59
C GLN A 68 -2.58 14.57 8.23
N PHE A 69 -2.55 14.93 6.95
CA PHE A 69 -2.27 16.31 6.51
C PHE A 69 -3.55 17.15 6.56
N ASP A 70 -3.44 18.43 6.22
CA ASP A 70 -4.61 19.28 6.03
C ASP A 70 -5.26 18.97 4.66
N ALA A 71 -6.59 19.13 4.56
CA ALA A 71 -7.36 18.74 3.38
C ALA A 71 -6.98 19.50 2.10
N SER A 72 -7.01 18.82 0.95
CA SER A 72 -6.70 19.39 -0.38
C SER A 72 -5.32 20.07 -0.50
N GLN A 73 -4.38 19.69 0.37
CA GLN A 73 -3.00 20.17 0.33
C GLN A 73 -2.22 19.49 -0.81
N GLU A 74 -1.09 20.09 -1.19
CA GLU A 74 -0.14 19.49 -2.13
C GLU A 74 1.22 19.32 -1.45
N ILE A 75 1.79 18.12 -1.58
CA ILE A 75 3.09 17.74 -1.01
C ILE A 75 4.10 17.59 -2.15
N SER A 76 5.21 18.33 -2.09
CA SER A 76 6.39 18.08 -2.92
C SER A 76 7.29 17.03 -2.25
N TRP A 77 7.82 16.09 -3.03
CA TRP A 77 8.68 15.03 -2.51
C TRP A 77 9.89 14.73 -3.39
N GLU A 78 10.98 14.32 -2.75
CA GLU A 78 12.23 13.87 -3.38
C GLU A 78 12.71 12.57 -2.72
N ILE A 79 13.05 11.57 -3.51
CA ILE A 79 13.78 10.38 -3.06
C ILE A 79 15.24 10.56 -3.46
N LYS A 80 16.13 10.51 -2.46
CA LYS A 80 17.58 10.55 -2.65
C LYS A 80 18.20 9.19 -2.40
N SER A 81 19.18 8.80 -3.21
CA SER A 81 20.07 7.68 -2.88
C SER A 81 20.78 8.00 -1.56
N TRP A 82 21.01 7.04 -0.67
CA TRP A 82 21.54 7.35 0.67
C TRP A 82 22.67 6.40 1.08
N PRO A 83 23.73 6.87 1.77
CA PRO A 83 24.75 5.99 2.33
C PRO A 83 24.10 4.91 3.23
N PRO A 84 24.49 3.62 3.12
CA PRO A 84 25.79 3.19 2.61
C PRO A 84 25.85 2.88 1.10
N THR A 85 24.74 2.74 0.38
CA THR A 85 24.76 2.34 -1.04
C THR A 85 24.67 3.52 -2.02
N GLY A 86 24.22 4.68 -1.55
CA GLY A 86 23.98 5.87 -2.37
C GLY A 86 24.87 7.08 -2.02
N ASN A 87 24.83 8.06 -2.92
CA ASN A 87 25.69 9.26 -2.96
C ASN A 87 24.94 10.57 -2.65
N ARG A 88 23.67 10.53 -2.22
CA ARG A 88 22.79 11.68 -1.91
C ARG A 88 22.21 12.42 -3.11
N GLU A 89 22.33 11.85 -4.31
CA GLU A 89 21.67 12.36 -5.52
C GLU A 89 20.15 12.10 -5.48
N VAL A 90 19.38 13.02 -6.06
CA VAL A 90 17.94 12.82 -6.31
C VAL A 90 17.79 11.77 -7.40
N VAL A 91 17.13 10.65 -7.08
CA VAL A 91 16.84 9.58 -8.05
C VAL A 91 15.39 9.62 -8.54
N LYS A 92 14.49 10.25 -7.78
CA LYS A 92 13.09 10.45 -8.16
C LYS A 92 12.49 11.63 -7.39
N SER A 93 11.50 12.30 -7.96
CA SER A 93 10.78 13.41 -7.32
C SER A 93 9.39 13.54 -7.91
N GLY A 94 8.50 14.25 -7.23
CA GLY A 94 7.16 14.54 -7.74
C GLY A 94 6.34 15.41 -6.79
N MET A 95 5.06 15.53 -7.13
CA MET A 95 4.03 16.12 -6.29
C MET A 95 3.03 15.04 -5.87
N LEU A 96 2.29 15.29 -4.81
CA LEU A 96 1.22 14.44 -4.31
C LEU A 96 0.07 15.33 -3.85
N THR A 97 -1.04 15.33 -4.60
CA THR A 97 -2.27 16.03 -4.25
C THR A 97 -3.08 15.19 -3.28
N LEU A 98 -3.61 15.83 -2.24
CA LEU A 98 -4.41 15.16 -1.21
C LEU A 98 -5.91 15.33 -1.43
N ASP A 99 -6.68 14.38 -0.91
CA ASP A 99 -8.13 14.41 -0.87
C ASP A 99 -8.69 15.35 0.23
N GLU A 100 -10.01 15.36 0.37
CA GLU A 100 -10.73 16.14 1.39
C GLU A 100 -10.45 15.63 2.83
N ASN A 101 -9.82 14.47 2.99
CA ASN A 101 -9.45 13.86 4.27
C ASN A 101 -7.97 14.08 4.65
N GLY A 102 -7.18 14.77 3.81
CA GLY A 102 -5.74 14.94 4.02
C GLY A 102 -4.95 13.64 3.79
N MET A 103 -5.43 12.78 2.90
CA MET A 103 -4.83 11.53 2.48
C MET A 103 -4.55 11.51 0.98
N GLY A 104 -3.62 10.67 0.54
CA GLY A 104 -3.32 10.50 -0.88
C GLY A 104 -2.15 9.54 -1.09
N HIS A 105 -2.03 8.97 -2.28
CA HIS A 105 -0.92 8.08 -2.62
C HIS A 105 -0.41 8.27 -4.05
N THR A 106 0.85 7.92 -4.30
CA THR A 106 1.37 7.83 -5.67
C THR A 106 0.88 6.56 -6.35
N GLU A 107 1.08 6.47 -7.66
CA GLU A 107 1.16 5.17 -8.34
C GLU A 107 2.33 4.34 -7.78
N ASP A 108 2.27 3.02 -8.02
CA ASP A 108 3.36 2.10 -7.72
C ASP A 108 4.62 2.43 -8.53
N MET A 109 5.77 2.13 -7.94
CA MET A 109 7.07 2.39 -8.54
C MET A 109 8.17 1.47 -8.03
N THR A 110 9.21 1.34 -8.85
CA THR A 110 10.44 0.64 -8.52
C THR A 110 11.63 1.60 -8.50
N LEU A 111 12.69 1.18 -7.80
CA LEU A 111 14.04 1.72 -7.88
C LEU A 111 15.01 0.51 -7.88
N PRO A 112 16.29 0.69 -8.23
CA PRO A 112 17.31 -0.34 -8.01
C PRO A 112 17.44 -0.72 -6.53
N ASP A 113 18.03 -1.89 -6.27
CA ASP A 113 18.36 -2.31 -4.91
C ASP A 113 19.32 -1.32 -4.23
N GLY A 114 18.95 -0.87 -3.03
CA GLY A 114 19.69 0.17 -2.33
C GLY A 114 19.02 0.78 -1.12
N HIS A 115 19.72 1.71 -0.50
CA HIS A 115 19.28 2.51 0.61
C HIS A 115 18.89 3.91 0.15
N TYR A 116 17.73 4.39 0.61
CA TYR A 116 17.11 5.60 0.12
C TYR A 116 16.60 6.46 1.28
N LYS A 117 16.56 7.77 1.03
CA LYS A 117 15.95 8.74 1.93
C LYS A 117 14.94 9.59 1.16
N LEU A 118 13.68 9.39 1.48
CA LEU A 118 12.57 10.26 1.09
C LEU A 118 12.64 11.54 1.92
N PHE A 119 12.43 12.67 1.25
CA PHE A 119 12.15 13.98 1.83
C PHE A 119 10.80 14.44 1.28
N TRP A 120 10.01 15.12 2.11
CA TRP A 120 8.80 15.80 1.67
C TRP A 120 8.66 17.16 2.33
N ASN A 121 8.02 18.08 1.60
CA ASN A 121 7.72 19.44 2.04
C ASN A 121 6.38 19.87 1.46
N PHE A 122 5.69 20.81 2.09
CA PHE A 122 4.36 21.23 1.66
C PHE A 122 4.09 22.71 1.97
N THR A 123 3.16 23.31 1.22
CA THR A 123 2.79 24.71 1.40
C THR A 123 2.19 24.92 2.80
N GLY A 124 2.85 25.76 3.60
CA GLY A 124 2.49 26.04 5.00
C GLY A 124 3.46 25.47 6.04
N GLU A 125 4.33 24.52 5.67
CA GLU A 125 5.26 23.88 6.62
C GLU A 125 6.23 24.90 7.26
N HIS A 126 6.36 24.84 8.58
CA HIS A 126 7.24 25.72 9.36
C HIS A 126 8.54 25.00 9.77
N GLY A 127 9.42 24.72 8.81
CA GLY A 127 10.72 24.15 9.14
C GLY A 127 11.56 23.66 7.95
N ALA A 128 12.31 22.59 8.20
CA ALA A 128 13.08 21.87 7.21
C ALA A 128 12.37 20.56 6.85
N ALA A 129 12.34 20.24 5.56
CA ALA A 129 11.65 19.08 4.99
C ALA A 129 11.74 17.81 5.85
N LYS A 130 10.56 17.30 6.21
CA LYS A 130 10.37 16.01 6.89
C LYS A 130 10.90 14.86 6.02
N HIS A 131 11.25 13.74 6.63
CA HIS A 131 11.95 12.67 5.92
C HIS A 131 11.73 11.25 6.46
N LYS A 132 11.88 10.27 5.58
CA LYS A 132 11.83 8.83 5.87
C LYS A 132 13.02 8.13 5.23
N VAL A 133 13.60 7.16 5.93
CA VAL A 133 14.64 6.28 5.41
C VAL A 133 14.04 4.90 5.16
N PHE A 134 14.36 4.30 4.02
CA PHE A 134 13.89 2.98 3.59
C PHE A 134 14.92 2.28 2.70
N TRP A 135 14.73 0.99 2.48
CA TRP A 135 15.53 0.18 1.56
C TRP A 135 14.64 -0.39 0.47
N VAL A 136 15.18 -0.41 -0.75
CA VAL A 136 14.66 -1.26 -1.83
C VAL A 136 15.52 -2.52 -1.88
N LYS A 137 14.87 -3.67 -1.83
CA LYS A 137 15.44 -5.02 -1.87
C LYS A 137 14.48 -5.94 -2.61
N CYS A 138 14.63 -6.02 -3.92
CA CYS A 138 13.98 -7.04 -4.72
C CYS A 138 14.74 -8.36 -4.57
N LEU A 139 14.04 -9.42 -4.17
CA LEU A 139 14.55 -10.76 -4.46
C LEU A 139 14.61 -10.87 -5.98
N ASP A 140 15.73 -11.33 -6.54
CA ASP A 140 15.86 -11.55 -7.98
C ASP A 140 14.68 -12.36 -8.50
N ALA A 141 13.77 -11.69 -9.20
CA ALA A 141 12.67 -12.35 -9.88
C ALA A 141 13.32 -13.19 -10.98
N THR A 142 13.34 -14.51 -10.78
CA THR A 142 13.56 -15.45 -11.88
C THR A 142 12.59 -15.03 -12.99
N PRO A 143 13.07 -14.71 -14.21
CA PRO A 143 12.22 -14.04 -15.19
C PRO A 143 11.04 -14.95 -15.53
N THR A 144 9.85 -14.58 -15.04
CA THR A 144 8.61 -15.20 -15.44
C THR A 144 8.51 -15.06 -16.96
N PRO A 145 8.38 -16.16 -17.72
CA PRO A 145 8.27 -16.05 -19.17
C PRO A 145 7.05 -15.18 -19.48
N SER A 146 7.28 -14.11 -20.25
CA SER A 146 6.21 -13.28 -20.79
C SER A 146 5.21 -14.19 -21.49
N GLU A 147 3.95 -14.20 -21.04
CA GLU A 147 2.90 -14.93 -21.75
C GLU A 147 2.80 -14.37 -23.16
N SER A 148 3.19 -15.19 -24.14
CA SER A 148 2.98 -14.88 -25.55
C SER A 148 1.48 -14.83 -25.79
N PRO A 149 0.95 -13.84 -26.54
CA PRO A 149 -0.47 -13.79 -26.84
C PRO A 149 -0.93 -15.10 -27.49
N SER A 150 -1.83 -15.82 -26.82
CA SER A 150 -2.49 -16.99 -27.41
C SER A 150 -3.53 -16.51 -28.41
N GLU A 151 -3.26 -16.75 -29.68
CA GLU A 151 -4.19 -16.59 -30.80
C GLU A 151 -5.41 -17.53 -30.59
N PRO A 152 -6.65 -17.10 -30.89
CA PRO A 152 -7.83 -17.91 -30.60
C PRO A 152 -7.93 -19.12 -31.55
N THR A 153 -7.79 -20.32 -31.01
CA THR A 153 -8.03 -21.57 -31.74
C THR A 153 -9.53 -21.83 -31.88
N GLU A 154 -10.00 -21.99 -33.12
CA GLU A 154 -11.42 -22.26 -33.42
C GLU A 154 -11.92 -23.60 -32.87
N GLU A 155 -13.18 -23.61 -32.43
CA GLU A 155 -13.88 -24.76 -31.86
C GLU A 155 -14.45 -25.68 -32.96
N PRO A 156 -14.09 -26.98 -33.03
CA PRO A 156 -14.64 -27.90 -34.01
C PRO A 156 -16.01 -28.46 -33.60
N SER A 157 -17.02 -28.18 -34.44
CA SER A 157 -18.39 -28.70 -34.37
C SER A 157 -18.48 -30.25 -34.39
N PRO A 158 -19.34 -30.87 -33.55
CA PRO A 158 -19.74 -32.27 -33.67
C PRO A 158 -21.23 -32.46 -34.04
N SER A 159 -21.47 -33.14 -35.17
CA SER A 159 -22.74 -33.77 -35.60
C SER A 159 -22.41 -34.72 -36.77
N PRO A 160 -23.12 -35.85 -37.07
CA PRO A 160 -24.48 -36.21 -36.63
C PRO A 160 -24.71 -37.71 -36.24
N SER A 161 -25.97 -38.04 -35.93
CA SER A 161 -26.66 -39.34 -36.13
C SER A 161 -26.21 -40.62 -35.37
N GLU A 162 -27.04 -41.65 -35.14
CA GLU A 162 -28.52 -41.84 -35.08
C GLU A 162 -28.82 -43.33 -34.75
N SER A 163 -29.83 -43.64 -33.92
CA SER A 163 -30.81 -44.76 -34.10
C SER A 163 -31.48 -45.27 -32.81
N GLU A 164 -32.82 -45.26 -32.87
CA GLU A 164 -33.88 -45.84 -32.03
C GLU A 164 -33.95 -47.40 -32.05
N PRO A 165 -35.00 -48.11 -31.54
CA PRO A 165 -36.29 -47.72 -30.92
C PRO A 165 -36.46 -48.29 -29.47
N SER A 166 -37.60 -48.45 -28.76
CA SER A 166 -39.08 -48.28 -28.94
C SER A 166 -39.74 -48.28 -27.53
N GLU A 167 -41.04 -48.10 -27.21
CA GLU A 167 -42.30 -47.84 -27.94
C GLU A 167 -43.39 -47.33 -26.96
N SER A 168 -44.36 -46.49 -27.40
CA SER A 168 -45.72 -46.28 -26.82
C SER A 168 -45.88 -45.77 -25.35
N GLU A 169 -46.88 -44.95 -24.96
CA GLU A 169 -48.22 -44.73 -25.51
C GLU A 169 -48.67 -43.24 -25.61
N THR A 170 -49.66 -43.00 -26.48
CA THR A 170 -50.50 -41.79 -26.70
C THR A 170 -51.96 -42.23 -26.38
N PRO A 171 -53.02 -41.41 -26.11
CA PRO A 171 -53.33 -40.04 -26.60
C PRO A 171 -53.94 -39.09 -25.51
N THR A 172 -54.35 -37.82 -25.72
CA THR A 172 -55.13 -37.19 -26.81
C THR A 172 -55.08 -35.65 -26.65
N ALA A 173 -55.16 -34.89 -27.75
CA ALA A 173 -55.30 -33.41 -27.76
C ALA A 173 -56.80 -32.99 -27.57
N PRO A 174 -57.22 -31.69 -27.50
CA PRO A 174 -56.83 -30.59 -28.41
C PRO A 174 -56.58 -29.20 -27.78
N VAL A 175 -55.96 -28.32 -28.57
CA VAL A 175 -55.88 -26.86 -28.35
C VAL A 175 -57.18 -26.19 -28.82
N PRO A 176 -57.49 -24.97 -28.35
CA PRO A 176 -57.58 -23.89 -29.35
C PRO A 176 -56.98 -22.54 -28.93
N SER A 177 -56.56 -21.79 -29.95
CA SER A 177 -56.06 -20.42 -29.87
C SER A 177 -57.13 -19.39 -29.47
N ALA A 178 -56.71 -18.28 -28.86
CA ALA A 178 -57.46 -17.02 -28.92
C ALA A 178 -56.52 -15.80 -28.95
N VAL A 179 -56.55 -15.08 -30.06
CA VAL A 179 -56.03 -13.70 -30.20
C VAL A 179 -57.08 -12.75 -29.64
N HIS A 180 -56.69 -11.65 -28.98
CA HIS A 180 -57.50 -10.42 -29.01
C HIS A 180 -56.69 -9.13 -28.84
N THR A 181 -57.14 -8.10 -29.56
CA THR A 181 -56.55 -6.77 -29.71
C THR A 181 -57.51 -5.70 -29.15
N ASN A 182 -57.02 -4.46 -28.95
CA ASN A 182 -57.74 -3.18 -28.68
C ASN A 182 -58.12 -2.89 -27.21
N LEU A 183 -57.64 -1.79 -26.58
CA LEU A 183 -58.05 -0.36 -26.68
C LEU A 183 -59.51 -0.06 -26.21
N PRO A 184 -59.85 1.16 -25.74
CA PRO A 184 -59.08 2.21 -25.01
C PRO A 184 -59.95 2.87 -23.87
N VAL A 185 -59.71 4.17 -23.56
CA VAL A 185 -60.54 5.20 -22.85
C VAL A 185 -59.91 5.69 -21.53
N THR A 186 -59.07 6.74 -21.54
CA THR A 186 -59.39 8.18 -21.35
C THR A 186 -60.35 8.51 -20.20
N GLY A 187 -59.83 9.24 -19.22
CA GLY A 187 -60.51 10.09 -18.25
C GLY A 187 -59.56 11.20 -17.83
#